data_AF-D3T0I8-F1
#
_entry.id   AF-D3T0I8-F1
#
_cell.length_a   1.000
_cell.length_b   1.000
_cell.length_c   1.000
_cell.angle_alpha   90.00
_cell.angle_beta   90.00
_cell.angle_gamma   90.00
#
_symmetry.space_group_name_H-M   'P 1'
#
loop_
_entity.id
_entity.type
_entity.pdbx_description
1 polymer ?
#
loop_
_entity_poly.entity_id
_entity_poly.type
_entity_poly.pdbx_seq_one_letter_code
_entity_poly.pdbx_strand_id
1 'polypeptide(L)'
;MSDTRQQVNTVFGIGRQTYERSVWGLVGIGCLGLLAGILLGEQLVGTATYLVTVWAAMIVAVAVPYVSDTKLVDERDERLHNRASGMMIGIAFMVGVGIIPALYVLNAGNYITISPTVWGGIYLFSAFGLFYGVCYTIVSRRS
;
A
#
# COMPACT_ATOMS: atom_id res chain seq x y z
N MET A 1 -13.63 35.12 31.90
CA MET A 1 -12.86 34.66 30.73
C MET A 1 -13.29 33.23 30.44
N SER A 2 -14.40 33.09 29.73
CA SER A 2 -14.96 31.82 29.30
C SER A 2 -14.35 31.48 27.94
N ASP A 3 -13.50 30.46 27.94
CA ASP A 3 -12.86 29.92 26.74
C ASP A 3 -13.93 29.11 25.98
N THR A 4 -14.75 29.83 25.22
CA THR A 4 -15.77 29.26 24.33
C THR A 4 -15.04 28.59 23.17
N ARG A 5 -14.57 27.36 23.38
CA ARG A 5 -14.15 26.47 22.31
C ARG A 5 -15.30 26.39 21.31
N GLN A 6 -15.14 27.07 20.18
CA GLN A 6 -15.99 26.91 19.01
C GLN A 6 -15.93 25.43 18.61
N GLN A 7 -16.88 24.64 19.13
CA GLN A 7 -17.31 23.41 18.50
C GLN A 7 -17.97 23.82 17.18
N VAL A 8 -17.14 23.91 16.14
CA VAL A 8 -17.63 23.97 14.77
C VAL A 8 -18.26 22.59 14.51
N ASN A 9 -19.58 22.55 14.57
CA ASN A 9 -20.39 21.44 14.08
C ASN A 9 -20.02 21.19 12.61
N THR A 10 -19.13 20.24 12.38
CA THR A 10 -18.83 19.67 11.07
C THR A 10 -19.70 18.42 10.95
N VAL A 11 -20.50 18.34 9.90
CA VAL A 11 -21.50 17.27 9.70
C VAL A 11 -20.87 15.87 9.73
N PHE A 12 -19.55 15.76 9.48
CA PHE A 12 -18.72 14.59 9.78
C PHE A 12 -17.35 15.00 10.35
N GLY A 13 -17.31 15.54 11.57
CA GLY A 13 -16.08 15.99 12.26
C GLY A 13 -15.05 14.90 12.58
N ILE A 14 -14.49 14.26 11.56
CA ILE A 14 -13.43 13.26 11.67
C ILE A 14 -12.11 14.00 11.80
N GLY A 15 -11.56 14.04 13.02
CA GLY A 15 -10.21 14.55 13.24
C GLY A 15 -9.15 13.67 12.55
N ARG A 16 -8.00 14.27 12.22
CA ARG A 16 -6.85 13.59 11.59
C ARG A 16 -6.50 12.25 12.27
N GLN A 17 -6.48 12.24 13.60
CA GLN A 17 -6.15 11.04 14.38
C GLN A 17 -7.16 9.90 14.17
N THR A 18 -8.46 10.22 14.06
CA THR A 18 -9.51 9.24 13.81
C THR A 18 -9.37 8.68 12.40
N TYR A 19 -9.12 9.54 11.40
CA TYR A 19 -8.87 9.13 10.02
C TYR A 19 -7.67 8.18 9.92
N GLU A 20 -6.50 8.58 10.45
CA GLU A 20 -5.29 7.75 10.43
C GLU A 20 -5.50 6.42 11.15
N ARG A 21 -6.14 6.44 12.32
CA ARG A 21 -6.42 5.21 13.09
C ARG A 21 -7.40 4.29 12.37
N SER A 22 -8.38 4.81 11.66
CA SER A 22 -9.32 4.01 10.86
C SER A 22 -8.61 3.32 9.69
N VAL A 23 -7.82 4.05 8.91
CA VAL A 23 -7.10 3.50 7.76
C VAL A 23 -6.08 2.46 8.22
N TRP A 24 -5.20 2.82 9.16
CA TRP A 24 -4.19 1.89 9.67
C TRP A 24 -4.77 0.74 10.49
N GLY A 25 -5.89 0.97 11.17
CA GLY A 25 -6.63 -0.06 11.87
C GLY A 25 -7.18 -1.12 10.89
N LEU A 26 -7.82 -0.69 9.80
CA LEU A 26 -8.33 -1.61 8.78
C LEU A 26 -7.20 -2.39 8.09
N VAL A 27 -6.11 -1.71 7.71
CA VAL A 27 -4.92 -2.37 7.14
C VAL A 27 -4.34 -3.38 8.12
N GLY A 28 -4.21 -3.01 9.40
CA GLY A 28 -3.72 -3.88 10.46
C GLY A 28 -4.60 -5.12 10.65
N ILE A 29 -5.92 -4.95 10.72
CA ILE A 29 -6.87 -6.06 10.84
C ILE A 29 -6.75 -6.99 9.63
N GLY A 30 -6.63 -6.45 8.42
CA GLY A 30 -6.47 -7.27 7.21
C GLY A 30 -5.20 -8.11 7.25
N CYS A 31 -4.05 -7.49 7.55
CA CYS A 31 -2.77 -8.18 7.66
C CYS A 31 -2.79 -9.27 8.74
N LEU A 32 -3.31 -8.95 9.93
CA LEU A 32 -3.42 -9.91 11.04
C LEU A 32 -4.41 -11.04 10.72
N GLY A 33 -5.53 -10.74 10.08
CA GLY A 33 -6.50 -11.72 9.63
C GLY A 33 -5.93 -12.69 8.59
N LEU A 34 -5.15 -12.19 7.64
CA LEU A 34 -4.44 -13.04 6.67
C LEU A 34 -3.44 -13.97 7.37
N LEU A 35 -2.59 -13.41 8.24
CA LEU A 35 -1.59 -14.16 8.98
C LEU A 35 -2.24 -15.24 9.85
N ALA A 36 -3.30 -14.89 10.58
CA ALA A 36 -4.06 -15.85 11.39
C ALA A 36 -4.67 -16.95 10.53
N GLY A 37 -5.28 -16.62 9.39
CA GLY A 37 -5.83 -17.61 8.46
C GLY A 37 -4.77 -18.57 7.91
N ILE A 38 -3.56 -18.08 7.62
CA ILE A 38 -2.44 -18.93 7.21
C ILE A 38 -2.02 -19.87 8.35
N LEU A 39 -1.86 -19.35 9.57
CA LEU A 39 -1.41 -20.13 10.73
C LEU A 39 -2.43 -21.17 11.21
N LEU A 40 -3.71 -20.88 11.06
CA LEU A 40 -4.81 -21.75 11.49
C LEU A 40 -5.28 -22.72 10.39
N GLY A 41 -4.70 -22.65 9.19
CA GLY A 41 -5.13 -23.46 8.03
C GLY A 41 -6.40 -22.95 7.32
N GLU A 42 -7.01 -21.87 7.83
CA GLU A 42 -8.21 -21.22 7.30
C GLU A 42 -7.85 -20.11 6.29
N GLN A 43 -7.11 -20.49 5.24
CA GLN A 43 -6.55 -19.55 4.27
C GLN A 43 -7.63 -18.73 3.53
N LEU A 44 -8.78 -19.34 3.24
CA LEU A 44 -9.90 -18.67 2.56
C LEU A 44 -10.46 -17.54 3.43
N VAL A 45 -10.70 -17.82 4.72
CA VAL A 45 -11.23 -16.84 5.68
C VAL A 45 -10.23 -15.71 5.91
N GLY A 46 -8.94 -16.04 6.08
CA GLY A 46 -7.89 -15.03 6.23
C GLY A 46 -7.77 -14.12 5.01
N THR A 47 -7.83 -14.70 3.80
CA THR A 47 -7.76 -13.94 2.54
C THR A 47 -9.00 -13.07 2.34
N ALA A 48 -10.21 -13.59 2.61
CA ALA A 48 -11.44 -12.81 2.54
C ALA A 48 -11.42 -11.62 3.50
N THR A 49 -10.96 -11.84 4.74
CA THR A 49 -10.81 -10.80 5.75
C THR A 49 -9.83 -9.71 5.29
N TYR A 50 -8.67 -10.11 4.77
CA TYR A 50 -7.69 -9.19 4.20
C TYR A 50 -8.28 -8.34 3.08
N LEU A 51 -8.94 -8.97 2.11
CA LEU A 51 -9.52 -8.26 0.97
C LEU A 51 -10.57 -7.25 1.42
N VAL A 52 -11.54 -7.67 2.23
CA VAL A 52 -12.63 -6.77 2.68
C VAL A 52 -12.08 -5.56 3.43
N THR A 53 -11.14 -5.77 4.34
CA THR A 53 -10.60 -4.70 5.18
C THR A 53 -9.66 -3.77 4.42
N VAL A 54 -8.81 -4.28 3.53
CA VAL A 54 -7.94 -3.45 2.68
C VAL A 54 -8.77 -2.63 1.69
N TRP A 55 -9.79 -3.21 1.07
CA TRP A 55 -10.70 -2.45 0.20
C TRP A 55 -11.48 -1.39 0.97
N ALA A 56 -11.96 -1.71 2.17
CA ALA A 56 -12.58 -0.71 3.04
C ALA A 56 -11.60 0.42 3.40
N ALA A 57 -10.34 0.10 3.72
CA ALA A 57 -9.30 1.09 4.00
C ALA A 57 -9.05 2.00 2.79
N MET A 58 -8.99 1.43 1.58
CA MET A 58 -8.83 2.18 0.33
C MET A 58 -10.03 3.11 0.08
N ILE A 59 -11.26 2.64 0.28
CA ILE A 59 -12.46 3.48 0.14
C ILE A 59 -12.40 4.63 1.14
N VAL A 60 -12.05 4.39 2.40
CA VAL A 60 -11.90 5.43 3.41
C VAL A 60 -10.80 6.42 3.02
N ALA A 61 -9.62 5.93 2.61
CA ALA A 61 -8.47 6.75 2.26
C ALA A 61 -8.74 7.64 1.03
N VAL A 62 -9.52 7.15 0.06
CA VAL A 62 -9.86 7.92 -1.14
C VAL A 62 -11.06 8.82 -0.88
N ALA A 63 -12.15 8.32 -0.29
CA ALA A 63 -13.40 9.06 -0.19
C ALA A 63 -13.35 10.15 0.88
N VAL A 64 -12.81 9.87 2.08
CA VAL A 64 -12.87 10.81 3.21
C VAL A 64 -12.23 12.17 2.91
N PRO A 65 -11.08 12.26 2.22
CA PRO A 65 -10.52 13.55 1.81
C PRO A 65 -11.42 14.38 0.89
N TYR A 66 -12.30 13.76 0.08
CA TYR A 66 -13.22 14.50 -0.79
C TYR A 66 -14.46 15.04 -0.07
N VAL A 67 -14.84 14.46 1.07
CA VAL A 67 -16.07 14.85 1.81
C VAL A 67 -15.78 15.60 3.11
N SER A 68 -14.51 15.65 3.53
CA SER A 68 -14.07 16.35 4.73
C SER A 68 -13.60 17.76 4.41
N ASP A 69 -14.23 18.77 5.02
CA ASP A 69 -13.77 20.18 4.97
C ASP A 69 -12.45 20.41 5.74
N THR A 70 -12.00 19.43 6.53
CA THR A 70 -10.75 19.50 7.29
C THR A 70 -9.58 19.05 6.43
N LYS A 71 -8.50 19.84 6.40
CA LYS A 71 -7.22 19.47 5.77
C LYS A 71 -6.56 18.34 6.57
N LEU A 72 -6.83 17.09 6.17
CA LEU A 72 -6.36 15.88 6.88
C LEU A 72 -4.87 15.58 6.65
N VAL A 73 -4.32 16.04 5.52
CA VAL A 73 -2.91 15.88 5.13
C VAL A 73 -2.31 17.26 4.87
N ASP A 74 -1.20 17.57 5.54
CA ASP A 74 -0.43 18.78 5.28
C ASP A 74 0.61 18.55 4.16
N GLU A 75 1.06 19.62 3.51
CA GLU A 75 2.07 19.54 2.43
C GLU A 75 3.37 18.88 2.91
N ARG A 76 3.71 19.05 4.18
CA ARG A 76 4.89 18.40 4.77
C ARG A 76 4.74 16.88 4.77
N ASP A 77 3.56 16.37 5.10
CA ASP A 77 3.28 14.94 5.16
C ASP A 77 3.24 14.34 3.76
N GLU A 78 2.69 15.06 2.80
CA GLU A 78 2.70 14.66 1.39
C GLU A 78 4.13 14.59 0.81
N ARG A 79 4.97 15.60 1.09
CA ARG A 79 6.40 15.58 0.70
C ARG A 79 7.14 14.41 1.32
N LEU A 80 6.88 14.11 2.59
CA LEU A 80 7.49 12.97 3.28
C LEU A 80 7.03 11.65 2.67
N HIS A 81 5.73 11.50 2.42
CA HIS A 81 5.15 10.32 1.79
C HIS A 81 5.73 10.09 0.39
N ASN A 82 5.77 11.12 -0.45
CA ASN A 82 6.32 11.02 -1.81
C ASN A 82 7.80 10.63 -1.80
N ARG A 83 8.59 11.16 -0.86
CA ARG A 83 10.00 10.78 -0.71
C ARG A 83 10.16 9.34 -0.21
N ALA A 84 9.35 8.92 0.76
CA ALA A 84 9.37 7.55 1.28
C ALA A 84 8.93 6.54 0.22
N SER A 85 7.85 6.81 -0.50
CA SER A 85 7.35 5.97 -1.60
C SER A 85 8.37 5.88 -2.75
N GLY A 86 8.98 7.00 -3.15
CA GLY A 86 10.06 7.00 -4.14
C GLY A 86 11.26 6.16 -3.70
N MET A 87 11.68 6.26 -2.43
CA MET A 87 12.76 5.44 -1.88
C MET A 87 12.41 3.96 -1.83
N MET A 88 11.21 3.61 -1.37
CA MET A 88 10.71 2.24 -1.34
C MET A 88 10.73 1.62 -2.73
N ILE A 89 10.17 2.32 -3.73
CA ILE A 89 10.15 1.88 -5.12
C ILE A 89 11.58 1.68 -5.63
N GLY A 90 12.47 2.66 -5.43
CA GLY A 90 13.85 2.58 -5.85
C GLY A 90 14.60 1.38 -5.27
N ILE A 91 14.47 1.14 -3.95
CA ILE A 91 15.09 -0.02 -3.28
C ILE A 91 14.49 -1.32 -3.79
N ALA A 92 13.17 -1.41 -3.94
CA ALA A 92 12.51 -2.60 -4.45
C ALA A 92 13.01 -2.96 -5.86
N PHE A 93 13.13 -1.98 -6.76
CA PHE A 93 13.70 -2.19 -8.09
C PHE A 93 15.16 -2.56 -8.07
N MET A 94 15.98 -1.89 -7.26
CA MET A 94 17.40 -2.23 -7.12
C MET A 94 17.59 -3.68 -6.66
N VAL A 95 16.86 -4.10 -5.63
CA VAL A 95 16.93 -5.46 -5.08
C VAL A 95 16.39 -6.48 -6.10
N GLY A 96 15.23 -6.21 -6.70
CA GLY A 96 14.63 -7.12 -7.68
C GLY A 96 15.50 -7.32 -8.92
N VAL A 97 16.07 -6.24 -9.47
CA VAL A 97 16.99 -6.30 -10.61
C VAL A 97 18.31 -6.98 -10.23
N GLY A 98 18.74 -6.91 -8.97
CA GLY A 98 19.93 -7.65 -8.50
C GLY A 98 19.68 -9.16 -8.37
N ILE A 99 18.54 -9.55 -7.80
CA ILE A 99 18.24 -10.95 -7.46
C ILE A 99 17.73 -11.74 -8.67
N ILE A 100 16.79 -11.20 -9.44
CA ILE A 100 16.10 -11.96 -10.49
C ILE A 100 17.06 -12.51 -11.56
N PRO A 101 18.01 -11.72 -12.12
CA PRO A 101 18.99 -12.25 -13.06
C PRO A 101 19.89 -13.33 -12.46
N ALA A 102 20.28 -13.19 -11.19
CA ALA A 102 21.07 -14.22 -10.50
C ALA A 102 20.31 -15.55 -10.41
N LEU A 103 19.00 -15.51 -10.13
CA LEU A 103 18.14 -16.70 -10.15
C LEU A 103 18.10 -17.35 -11.55
N TYR A 104 18.04 -16.56 -12.61
CA TYR A 104 18.08 -17.09 -13.98
C TYR A 104 19.40 -17.76 -14.31
N VAL A 105 20.53 -17.16 -13.92
CA VAL A 105 21.86 -17.76 -14.13
C VAL A 105 22.00 -19.07 -13.37
N LEU A 106 21.59 -19.11 -12.10
CA LEU A 106 21.63 -20.33 -11.28
C LEU A 106 20.73 -21.42 -11.84
N ASN A 107 19.54 -21.07 -12.35
CA ASN A 107 18.63 -22.01 -12.98
C ASN A 107 19.18 -22.54 -14.32
N ALA A 108 19.79 -21.68 -15.14
CA ALA A 108 20.43 -22.08 -16.38
C ALA A 108 21.65 -23.00 -16.15
N GLY A 109 22.37 -22.80 -15.05
CA GLY A 109 23.46 -23.68 -14.59
C GLY A 109 22.99 -24.97 -13.93
N ASN A 110 21.68 -25.24 -13.86
CA ASN A 110 21.08 -26.39 -13.15
C ASN A 110 21.43 -26.46 -11.65
N TYR A 111 21.80 -25.34 -11.02
CA TYR A 111 22.05 -25.28 -9.58
C TYR A 111 20.76 -25.17 -8.77
N ILE A 112 19.73 -24.55 -9.34
CA ILE A 112 18.39 -24.41 -8.74
C ILE A 112 17.31 -24.68 -9.78
N THR A 113 16.08 -24.94 -9.33
CA THR A 113 14.89 -24.95 -10.19
C THR A 113 13.92 -23.88 -9.73
N ILE A 114 13.54 -22.97 -10.63
CA ILE A 114 12.57 -21.91 -10.32
C ILE A 114 11.17 -22.52 -10.28
N SER A 115 10.57 -22.55 -9.09
CA SER A 115 9.22 -23.09 -8.90
C SER A 115 8.15 -22.19 -9.54
N PRO A 116 6.94 -22.72 -9.84
CA PRO A 116 5.83 -21.92 -10.37
C PRO A 116 5.47 -20.71 -9.49
N THR A 117 5.59 -20.85 -8.17
CA THR A 117 5.35 -19.76 -7.22
C THR A 117 6.36 -18.63 -7.37
N VAL A 118 7.65 -18.96 -7.54
CA VAL A 118 8.70 -17.96 -7.76
C VAL A 118 8.51 -17.26 -9.11
N TRP A 119 8.13 -18.01 -10.16
CA TRP A 119 7.74 -17.42 -11.44
C TRP A 119 6.58 -16.43 -11.30
N GLY A 120 5.54 -16.79 -10.53
CA GLY A 120 4.44 -15.88 -10.21
C GLY A 120 4.91 -14.58 -9.55
N GLY A 121 5.84 -14.68 -8.59
CA GLY A 121 6.46 -13.52 -7.94
C GLY A 121 7.24 -12.63 -8.93
N ILE A 122 8.01 -13.22 -9.82
CA ILE A 122 8.76 -12.50 -10.86
C ILE A 122 7.80 -11.77 -11.81
N TYR A 123 6.73 -12.43 -12.25
CA TYR A 123 5.73 -11.80 -13.13
C TYR A 123 5.01 -10.65 -12.44
N LEU A 124 4.60 -10.81 -11.18
CA LEU A 124 3.96 -9.75 -10.41
C LEU A 124 4.88 -8.54 -10.25
N PHE A 125 6.15 -8.77 -9.90
CA PHE A 125 7.15 -7.72 -9.77
C PHE A 125 7.39 -6.98 -11.09
N SER A 126 7.48 -7.73 -12.18
CA SER A 126 7.67 -7.19 -13.54
C SER A 126 6.46 -6.37 -13.98
N ALA A 127 5.23 -6.86 -13.76
CA ALA A 127 4.00 -6.14 -14.05
C ALA A 127 3.93 -4.83 -13.25
N PHE A 128 4.31 -4.84 -11.97
CA PHE A 128 4.38 -3.64 -11.14
C PHE A 128 5.37 -2.60 -11.69
N GLY A 129 6.54 -3.04 -12.17
CA GLY A 129 7.52 -2.15 -12.80
C GLY A 129 7.06 -1.56 -14.12
N LEU A 130 6.43 -2.36 -14.96
CA LEU A 130 5.83 -1.88 -16.21
C LEU A 130 4.71 -0.87 -15.91
N PHE A 131 3.85 -1.19 -14.95
CA PHE A 131 2.77 -0.28 -14.53
C PHE A 131 3.31 1.05 -14.00
N TYR A 132 4.32 1.01 -13.13
CA TYR A 132 5.02 2.21 -12.67
C TYR A 132 5.62 3.00 -13.85
N GLY A 133 6.30 2.34 -14.79
CA GLY A 133 6.87 2.97 -15.98
C GLY A 133 5.83 3.64 -16.87
N VAL A 134 4.66 3.01 -17.06
CA VAL A 134 3.52 3.59 -17.79
C VAL A 134 3.01 4.84 -17.08
N CYS A 135 2.72 4.76 -15.78
CA CYS A 135 2.27 5.90 -14.98
C CYS A 135 3.28 7.05 -15.03
N TYR A 136 4.57 6.75 -14.82
CA TYR A 136 5.64 7.74 -14.89
C TYR A 136 5.71 8.43 -16.26
N THR A 137 5.62 7.65 -17.35
CA THR A 137 5.64 8.18 -18.73
C THR A 137 4.42 9.07 -19.01
N ILE A 138 3.24 8.71 -18.51
CA ILE A 138 2.03 9.53 -18.67
C ILE A 138 2.18 10.85 -17.93
N VAL A 139 2.68 10.82 -16.69
CA VAL A 139 2.87 12.02 -15.87
C VAL A 139 3.95 12.93 -16.46
N SER A 140 5.10 12.37 -16.85
CA SER A 140 6.22 13.16 -17.39
C SER A 140 5.95 13.81 -18.75
N ARG A 141 4.98 13.31 -19.52
CA ARG A 141 4.51 13.94 -20.75
C ARG A 141 3.47 15.04 -20.54
N ARG A 142 2.85 15.10 -19.35
CA ARG A 142 1.82 16.09 -18.99
C ARG A 142 2.38 17.26 -18.17
N SER A 143 3.57 17.11 -17.59
CA SER A 143 4.34 18.16 -16.92
C SER A 143 5.21 18.93 -17.90
#